data_AF-A0A261Y3G4-F1
#
_entry.id   AF-A0A261Y3G4-F1
#
_cell.length_a   1.000
_cell.length_b   1.000
_cell.length_c   1.000
_cell.angle_alpha   90.00
_cell.angle_beta   90.00
_cell.angle_gamma   90.00
#
_symmetry.space_group_name_H-M   'P 1'
#
loop_
_entity.id
_entity.type
_entity.pdbx_description
1 polymer ?
#
loop_
_entity_poly.entity_id
_entity_poly.type
_entity_poly.pdbx_seq_one_letter_code
_entity_poly.pdbx_strand_id
1 'polypeptide(L)'
;MSRPEHIAPPEIFYGDDEAKKYTQNSRIASIQAEMAYRALELLMLPEDQSCYLLDIGCGSGLSGEILEEEGHIWVGMDIAPSMLDIARDRDVEGDLFLQDVGQGMAYRPGTFDGAISISVLQWLCNADKQVNFPKQRLARFFSTLYSSLKRGARAIFQFYPENDDQIQLIIDTATRCGFEGGLLVDYPNSKKAKKYYLCLFAGQAAGQANHMPKALGEDVQEPQGLDALVVLKIIKHCREAYPTDVTGQLLGLDVRGVLEVTHCFPIPNEDNDDVSARYQLDMMRCLREVNVDNNTVGWYRSATLGTFMDLTLIDTQYNYQTSLSSKSVVIIHDVSKSAAQGNLELKALRLTDKFMKLYADKKFTTESLAKAQLSFSTIFEELPIRVHNSNLASALLQELDTPNVTLTQETSGPASSDSLNPNFDILELELDPFMEKNLENLLDCADAQQQETNNYMYWQRSVAREQAKLQSALQKRRAENQARQTKGEAPLPEDDIHSQSRLPPEPSRLESMLLNAQMHHYTKQLNQYAGPSLARLFAVQELQK
;
A
#
# COMPACT_ATOMS: atom_id res chain seq x y z
N MET A 1 16.41 -17.47 23.51
CA MET A 1 15.79 -18.11 24.68
C MET A 1 14.88 -19.21 24.17
N SER A 2 14.69 -20.28 24.95
CA SER A 2 13.66 -21.30 24.64
C SER A 2 12.27 -20.66 24.74
N ARG A 3 11.33 -21.14 23.92
CA ARG A 3 9.92 -20.75 23.98
C ARG A 3 9.33 -21.11 25.36
N PRO A 4 8.55 -20.23 26.03
CA PRO A 4 7.93 -20.50 27.32
C PRO A 4 7.14 -21.82 27.35
N GLU A 5 6.43 -22.10 26.28
CA GLU A 5 5.58 -23.27 26.12
C GLU A 5 6.37 -24.61 26.09
N HIS A 6 7.69 -24.57 25.89
CA HIS A 6 8.57 -25.76 25.98
C HIS A 6 9.19 -25.97 27.37
N ILE A 7 9.03 -25.01 28.28
CA ILE A 7 9.67 -25.04 29.61
C ILE A 7 8.75 -25.70 30.63
N ALA A 8 7.50 -25.24 30.71
CA ALA A 8 6.51 -25.72 31.66
C ALA A 8 5.09 -25.38 31.18
N PRO A 9 4.05 -26.08 31.70
CA PRO A 9 2.65 -25.67 31.51
C PRO A 9 2.42 -24.22 31.94
N PRO A 10 1.45 -23.49 31.34
CA PRO A 10 1.24 -22.07 31.59
C PRO A 10 0.95 -21.76 33.07
N GLU A 11 0.20 -22.62 33.77
CA GLU A 11 -0.13 -22.47 35.19
C GLU A 11 1.08 -22.64 36.12
N ILE A 12 2.16 -23.25 35.62
CA ILE A 12 3.42 -23.44 36.35
C ILE A 12 4.46 -22.40 35.93
N PHE A 13 4.54 -22.11 34.62
CA PHE A 13 5.47 -21.12 34.08
C PHE A 13 5.20 -19.73 34.64
N TYR A 14 3.93 -19.31 34.66
CA TYR A 14 3.49 -18.04 35.22
C TYR A 14 3.08 -18.17 36.70
N GLY A 15 3.97 -18.75 37.52
CA GLY A 15 3.83 -18.70 38.98
C GLY A 15 4.14 -17.31 39.55
N ASP A 16 4.06 -17.15 40.87
CA ASP A 16 4.11 -15.86 41.57
C ASP A 16 5.24 -14.91 41.13
N ASP A 17 6.46 -15.43 41.00
CA ASP A 17 7.63 -14.62 40.64
C ASP A 17 7.61 -14.18 39.17
N GLU A 18 7.25 -15.09 38.27
CA GLU A 18 7.30 -14.83 36.83
C GLU A 18 6.10 -13.97 36.39
N ALA A 19 4.93 -14.20 36.99
CA ALA A 19 3.75 -13.36 36.81
C ALA A 19 4.05 -11.90 37.18
N LYS A 20 4.66 -11.65 38.36
CA LYS A 20 5.05 -10.29 38.78
C LYS A 20 6.05 -9.65 37.83
N LYS A 21 7.10 -10.38 37.41
CA LYS A 21 8.10 -9.87 36.45
C LYS A 21 7.47 -9.55 35.11
N TYR A 22 6.55 -10.38 34.64
CA TYR A 22 5.86 -10.20 33.38
C TYR A 22 5.04 -8.90 33.40
N THR A 23 4.23 -8.72 34.44
CA THR A 23 3.33 -7.57 34.58
C THR A 23 4.08 -6.25 34.84
N GLN A 24 5.16 -6.27 35.61
CA GLN A 24 5.94 -5.06 35.93
C GLN A 24 6.86 -4.61 34.80
N ASN A 25 7.07 -5.43 33.77
CA ASN A 25 7.93 -5.09 32.66
C ASN A 25 7.22 -4.13 31.68
N SER A 26 7.59 -2.85 31.73
CA SER A 26 6.99 -1.80 30.90
C SER A 26 7.03 -2.08 29.40
N ARG A 27 8.06 -2.79 28.91
CA ARG A 27 8.15 -3.18 27.51
C ARG A 27 7.15 -4.30 27.15
N ILE A 28 6.91 -5.23 28.07
CA ILE A 28 5.90 -6.27 27.85
C ILE A 28 4.52 -5.63 27.88
N ALA A 29 4.25 -4.77 28.86
CA ALA A 29 3.00 -4.02 28.96
C ALA A 29 2.71 -3.21 27.68
N SER A 30 3.69 -2.47 27.15
CA SER A 30 3.50 -1.70 25.91
C SER A 30 3.19 -2.58 24.69
N ILE A 31 3.86 -3.73 24.57
CA ILE A 31 3.62 -4.66 23.46
C ILE A 31 2.25 -5.34 23.61
N GLN A 32 1.84 -5.66 24.83
CA GLN A 32 0.51 -6.22 25.12
C GLN A 32 -0.60 -5.23 24.77
N ALA A 33 -0.45 -3.96 25.18
CA ALA A 33 -1.38 -2.90 24.83
C ALA A 33 -1.50 -2.72 23.31
N GLU A 34 -0.39 -2.64 22.58
CA GLU A 34 -0.39 -2.54 21.11
C GLU A 34 -1.14 -3.71 20.44
N MET A 35 -0.92 -4.93 20.91
CA MET A 35 -1.60 -6.12 20.39
C MET A 35 -3.10 -6.14 20.77
N ALA A 36 -3.46 -5.64 21.96
CA ALA A 36 -4.84 -5.54 22.42
C ALA A 36 -5.64 -4.49 21.64
N TYR A 37 -5.11 -3.28 21.47
CA TYR A 37 -5.73 -2.24 20.61
C TYR A 37 -5.93 -2.76 19.19
N ARG A 38 -4.91 -3.43 18.62
CA ARG A 38 -5.02 -4.02 17.30
C ARG A 38 -6.08 -5.12 17.23
N ALA A 39 -6.16 -5.99 18.24
CA ALA A 39 -7.19 -7.02 18.28
C ALA A 39 -8.61 -6.43 18.39
N LEU A 40 -8.78 -5.36 19.17
CA LEU A 40 -10.03 -4.63 19.30
C LEU A 40 -10.44 -3.95 17.98
N GLU A 41 -9.50 -3.31 17.28
CA GLU A 41 -9.73 -2.75 15.94
C GLU A 41 -10.24 -3.83 14.96
N LEU A 42 -9.64 -5.02 14.99
CA LEU A 42 -9.99 -6.14 14.12
C LEU A 42 -11.38 -6.74 14.43
N LEU A 43 -11.92 -6.53 15.64
CA LEU A 43 -13.29 -6.92 15.97
C LEU A 43 -14.33 -6.11 15.18
N MET A 44 -13.99 -4.91 14.72
CA MET A 44 -14.91 -3.99 14.01
C MET A 44 -16.26 -3.83 14.74
N LEU A 45 -16.19 -3.53 16.03
CA LEU A 45 -17.36 -3.23 16.85
C LEU A 45 -17.98 -1.87 16.46
N PRO A 46 -19.26 -1.63 16.75
CA PRO A 46 -19.88 -0.32 16.52
C PRO A 46 -19.25 0.76 17.43
N GLU A 47 -18.81 1.88 16.85
CA GLU A 47 -18.07 2.94 17.56
C GLU A 47 -18.88 3.62 18.70
N ASP A 48 -20.21 3.66 18.60
CA ASP A 48 -21.08 4.34 19.56
C ASP A 48 -21.74 3.40 20.59
N GLN A 49 -21.26 2.15 20.73
CA GLN A 49 -21.90 1.16 21.61
C GLN A 49 -20.91 0.40 22.49
N SER A 50 -21.22 0.36 23.79
CA SER A 50 -20.57 -0.56 24.71
C SER A 50 -20.97 -1.99 24.38
N CYS A 51 -19.98 -2.85 24.17
CA CYS A 51 -20.14 -4.26 23.81
C CYS A 51 -19.75 -5.15 25.00
N TYR A 52 -20.31 -6.37 25.05
CA TYR A 52 -19.92 -7.36 26.05
C TYR A 52 -18.90 -8.34 25.48
N LEU A 53 -17.65 -8.24 25.94
CA LEU A 53 -16.49 -8.92 25.35
C LEU A 53 -15.92 -10.00 26.25
N LEU A 54 -15.32 -11.01 25.63
CA LEU A 54 -14.60 -12.06 26.33
C LEU A 54 -13.09 -11.93 26.11
N ASP A 55 -12.32 -11.78 27.19
CA ASP A 55 -10.86 -11.81 27.15
C ASP A 55 -10.34 -13.21 27.55
N ILE A 56 -9.82 -13.93 26.56
CA ILE A 56 -9.43 -15.34 26.67
C ILE A 56 -7.93 -15.40 26.96
N GLY A 57 -7.58 -15.86 28.17
CA GLY A 57 -6.22 -15.80 28.73
C GLY A 57 -5.84 -14.38 29.11
N CYS A 58 -6.71 -13.74 29.89
CA CYS A 58 -6.60 -12.34 30.32
C CYS A 58 -5.37 -12.04 31.20
N GLY A 59 -4.70 -13.09 31.73
CA GLY A 59 -3.51 -12.96 32.55
C GLY A 59 -3.69 -11.99 33.71
N SER A 60 -2.80 -11.01 33.80
CA SER A 60 -2.82 -9.96 34.83
C SER A 60 -3.73 -8.78 34.48
N GLY A 61 -4.66 -8.93 33.54
CA GLY A 61 -5.64 -7.91 33.15
C GLY A 61 -5.15 -6.86 32.15
N LEU A 62 -3.96 -7.02 31.55
CA LEU A 62 -3.37 -6.00 30.64
C LEU A 62 -4.21 -5.74 29.39
N SER A 63 -4.80 -6.77 28.80
CA SER A 63 -5.71 -6.64 27.65
C SER A 63 -7.10 -6.18 28.08
N GLY A 64 -7.57 -6.61 29.25
CA GLY A 64 -8.85 -6.20 29.82
C GLY A 64 -8.93 -4.71 30.14
N GLU A 65 -7.85 -4.11 30.67
CA GLU A 65 -7.76 -2.66 30.88
C GLU A 65 -7.99 -1.87 29.59
N ILE A 66 -7.51 -2.36 28.44
CA ILE A 66 -7.74 -1.71 27.15
C ILE A 66 -9.22 -1.80 26.74
N LEU A 67 -9.89 -2.92 27.03
CA LEU A 67 -11.33 -3.04 26.77
C LEU A 67 -12.13 -2.07 27.63
N GLU A 68 -11.74 -1.91 28.89
CA GLU A 68 -12.33 -0.98 29.84
C GLU A 68 -12.12 0.49 29.41
N GLU A 69 -10.90 0.87 29.04
CA GLU A 69 -10.55 2.21 28.55
C GLU A 69 -11.37 2.61 27.30
N GLU A 70 -11.66 1.63 26.43
CA GLU A 70 -12.47 1.81 25.22
C GLU A 70 -13.99 1.68 25.51
N GLY A 71 -14.38 1.60 26.78
CA GLY A 71 -15.77 1.67 27.22
C GLY A 71 -16.57 0.37 27.06
N HIS A 72 -15.90 -0.78 26.97
CA HIS A 72 -16.53 -2.09 26.85
C HIS A 72 -16.59 -2.84 28.18
N ILE A 73 -17.64 -3.63 28.36
CA ILE A 73 -17.80 -4.51 29.51
C ILE A 73 -17.15 -5.84 29.14
N TRP A 74 -16.29 -6.39 30.00
CA TRP A 74 -15.56 -7.61 29.66
C TRP A 74 -15.53 -8.62 30.80
N VAL A 75 -15.30 -9.88 30.41
CA VAL A 75 -15.03 -10.99 31.34
C VAL A 75 -13.74 -11.66 30.93
N GLY A 76 -12.86 -11.85 31.90
CA GLY A 76 -11.57 -12.49 31.73
C GLY A 76 -11.58 -13.94 32.19
N MET A 77 -10.85 -14.80 31.48
CA MET A 77 -10.48 -16.11 32.02
C MET A 77 -9.00 -16.40 31.84
N ASP A 78 -8.37 -17.04 32.81
CA ASP A 78 -6.99 -17.50 32.72
C ASP A 78 -6.79 -18.82 33.49
N ILE A 79 -5.78 -19.60 33.12
CA ILE A 79 -5.44 -20.86 33.78
C ILE A 79 -4.45 -20.66 34.94
N ALA A 80 -3.71 -19.55 34.96
CA ALA A 80 -2.68 -19.26 35.95
C ALA A 80 -3.27 -18.46 37.13
N PRO A 81 -3.37 -19.06 38.35
CA PRO A 81 -3.92 -18.37 39.51
C PRO A 81 -3.12 -17.12 39.89
N SER A 82 -1.79 -17.19 39.83
CA SER A 82 -0.90 -16.06 40.18
C SER A 82 -1.10 -14.85 39.26
N MET A 83 -1.46 -15.07 37.98
CA MET A 83 -1.78 -13.97 37.07
C MET A 83 -3.10 -13.29 37.45
N LEU A 84 -4.13 -14.08 37.77
CA LEU A 84 -5.44 -13.56 38.19
C LEU A 84 -5.38 -12.86 39.56
N ASP A 85 -4.55 -13.34 40.47
CA ASP A 85 -4.31 -12.66 41.75
C ASP A 85 -3.70 -11.26 41.52
N ILE A 86 -2.78 -11.11 40.56
CA ILE A 86 -2.25 -9.79 40.18
C ILE A 86 -3.33 -8.92 39.52
N ALA A 87 -4.16 -9.47 38.63
CA ALA A 87 -5.27 -8.73 38.03
C ALA A 87 -6.25 -8.21 39.11
N ARG A 88 -6.55 -9.04 40.10
CA ARG A 88 -7.36 -8.65 41.26
C ARG A 88 -6.68 -7.57 42.11
N ASP A 89 -5.37 -7.69 42.36
CA ASP A 89 -4.61 -6.69 43.11
C ASP A 89 -4.50 -5.34 42.36
N ARG A 90 -4.68 -5.35 41.04
CA ARG A 90 -4.76 -4.15 40.19
C ARG A 90 -6.15 -3.53 40.13
N ASP A 91 -7.16 -4.15 40.74
CA ASP A 91 -8.54 -3.66 40.82
C ASP A 91 -9.19 -3.43 39.44
N VAL A 92 -8.99 -4.36 38.51
CA VAL A 92 -9.61 -4.30 37.18
C VAL A 92 -11.14 -4.45 37.25
N GLU A 93 -11.89 -3.78 36.37
CA GLU A 93 -13.36 -3.82 36.43
C GLU A 93 -13.99 -5.15 35.96
N GLY A 94 -13.28 -5.91 35.11
CA GLY A 94 -13.81 -7.15 34.54
C GLY A 94 -13.88 -8.32 35.52
N ASP A 95 -14.92 -9.14 35.39
CA ASP A 95 -15.03 -10.37 36.18
C ASP A 95 -13.96 -11.39 35.75
N LEU A 96 -13.27 -12.00 36.72
CA LEU A 96 -12.14 -12.90 36.49
C LEU A 96 -12.46 -14.35 36.85
N PHE A 97 -12.21 -15.28 35.92
CA PHE A 97 -12.43 -16.71 36.10
C PHE A 97 -11.15 -17.53 35.98
N LEU A 98 -10.86 -18.35 36.98
CA LEU A 98 -9.82 -19.38 36.89
C LEU A 98 -10.33 -20.56 36.06
N GLN A 99 -9.89 -20.67 34.81
CA GLN A 99 -10.41 -21.65 33.85
C GLN A 99 -9.36 -22.07 32.81
N ASP A 100 -9.28 -23.38 32.55
CA ASP A 100 -8.57 -23.92 31.39
C ASP A 100 -9.44 -23.84 30.14
N VAL A 101 -9.08 -22.93 29.24
CA VAL A 101 -9.79 -22.69 27.96
C VAL A 101 -9.83 -23.95 27.08
N GLY A 102 -8.88 -24.88 27.22
CA GLY A 102 -8.86 -26.15 26.49
C GLY A 102 -9.95 -27.13 26.91
N GLN A 103 -10.62 -26.90 28.04
CA GLN A 103 -11.79 -27.68 28.49
C GLN A 103 -13.11 -27.10 27.95
N GLY A 104 -13.03 -25.95 27.28
CA GLY A 104 -14.14 -25.20 26.73
C GLY A 104 -14.74 -24.20 27.71
N MET A 105 -15.69 -23.43 27.20
CA MET A 105 -16.33 -22.32 27.91
C MET A 105 -17.74 -22.70 28.35
N ALA A 106 -18.14 -22.22 29.54
CA ALA A 106 -19.42 -22.54 30.16
C ALA A 106 -20.43 -21.37 30.11
N TYR A 107 -20.42 -20.59 29.03
CA TYR A 107 -21.36 -19.49 28.82
C TYR A 107 -22.59 -19.95 28.03
N ARG A 108 -23.67 -19.18 28.16
CA ARG A 108 -24.90 -19.42 27.38
C ARG A 108 -24.65 -19.10 25.91
N PRO A 109 -25.39 -19.74 24.98
CA PRO A 109 -25.24 -19.41 23.58
C PRO A 109 -25.56 -17.93 23.29
N GLY A 110 -24.75 -17.27 22.45
CA GLY A 110 -24.96 -15.87 22.07
C GLY A 110 -24.76 -14.84 23.19
N THR A 111 -23.88 -15.13 24.15
CA THR A 111 -23.59 -14.24 25.28
C THR A 111 -22.76 -13.02 24.85
N PHE A 112 -21.66 -13.23 24.11
CA PHE A 112 -20.67 -12.19 23.84
C PHE A 112 -20.81 -11.57 22.44
N ASP A 113 -20.58 -10.27 22.35
CA ASP A 113 -20.52 -9.48 21.12
C ASP A 113 -19.20 -9.67 20.36
N GLY A 114 -18.15 -10.09 21.06
CA GLY A 114 -16.85 -10.42 20.49
C GLY A 114 -15.92 -11.08 21.50
N ALA A 115 -14.79 -11.60 21.03
CA ALA A 115 -13.76 -12.16 21.90
C ALA A 115 -12.36 -11.76 21.43
N ILE A 116 -11.48 -11.44 22.36
CA ILE A 116 -10.06 -11.26 22.09
C ILE A 116 -9.24 -12.30 22.85
N SER A 117 -8.04 -12.55 22.36
CA SER A 117 -7.07 -13.39 23.04
C SER A 117 -5.67 -13.00 22.60
N ILE A 118 -4.81 -12.67 23.55
CA ILE A 118 -3.46 -12.21 23.24
C ILE A 118 -2.44 -13.19 23.78
N SER A 119 -1.70 -13.84 22.87
CA SER A 119 -0.60 -14.75 23.18
C SER A 119 -1.00 -16.05 23.91
N VAL A 120 -2.17 -16.63 23.59
CA VAL A 120 -2.71 -17.81 24.30
C VAL A 120 -2.85 -19.06 23.42
N LEU A 121 -3.26 -18.95 22.16
CA LEU A 121 -3.58 -20.12 21.33
C LEU A 121 -2.44 -21.13 21.19
N GLN A 122 -1.18 -20.67 21.17
CA GLN A 122 -0.03 -21.56 21.04
C GLN A 122 0.10 -22.55 22.22
N TRP A 123 -0.40 -22.20 23.41
CA TRP A 123 -0.38 -23.08 24.58
C TRP A 123 -1.33 -24.28 24.45
N LEU A 124 -2.43 -24.13 23.69
CA LEU A 124 -3.37 -25.23 23.41
C LEU A 124 -2.79 -26.29 22.47
N CYS A 125 -1.70 -25.95 21.77
CA CYS A 125 -1.03 -26.86 20.87
C CYS A 125 -0.07 -27.83 21.59
N ASN A 126 0.19 -27.61 22.87
CA ASN A 126 1.13 -28.42 23.64
C ASN A 126 0.44 -29.54 24.43
N ALA A 127 1.13 -30.68 24.49
CA ALA A 127 0.67 -31.90 25.13
C ALA A 127 1.36 -32.10 26.48
N ASP A 128 1.22 -31.14 27.40
CA ASP A 128 1.96 -31.14 28.68
C ASP A 128 1.55 -32.27 29.65
N LYS A 129 0.34 -32.81 29.48
CA LYS A 129 -0.23 -33.91 30.27
C LYS A 129 -0.63 -35.05 29.32
N GLN A 130 -0.64 -36.29 29.80
CA GLN A 130 -1.06 -37.47 29.01
C GLN A 130 -2.52 -37.37 28.49
N VAL A 131 -3.32 -36.51 29.11
CA VAL A 131 -4.71 -36.24 28.72
C VAL A 131 -4.85 -35.05 27.74
N ASN A 132 -3.77 -34.29 27.51
CA ASN A 132 -3.78 -33.12 26.65
C ASN A 132 -3.54 -33.53 25.21
N PHE A 133 -4.62 -33.80 24.48
CA PHE A 133 -4.58 -34.00 23.03
C PHE A 133 -4.89 -32.68 22.31
N PRO A 134 -3.91 -32.01 21.66
CA PRO A 134 -4.07 -30.67 21.10
C PRO A 134 -5.30 -30.48 20.21
N LYS A 135 -5.53 -31.41 19.27
CA LYS A 135 -6.67 -31.38 18.36
C LYS A 135 -8.02 -31.46 19.08
N GLN A 136 -8.12 -32.22 20.17
CA GLN A 136 -9.35 -32.34 20.96
C GLN A 136 -9.58 -31.09 21.82
N ARG A 137 -8.52 -30.55 22.42
CA ARG A 137 -8.58 -29.30 23.20
C ARG A 137 -9.00 -28.12 22.32
N LEU A 138 -8.37 -27.96 21.15
CA LEU A 138 -8.75 -26.93 20.16
C LEU A 138 -10.20 -27.10 19.68
N ALA A 139 -10.64 -28.34 19.40
CA ALA A 139 -12.03 -28.58 18.98
C ALA A 139 -13.02 -28.24 20.11
N ARG A 140 -12.72 -28.60 21.35
CA ARG A 140 -13.56 -28.27 22.51
C ARG A 140 -13.61 -26.76 22.75
N PHE A 141 -12.46 -26.09 22.64
CA PHE A 141 -12.32 -24.64 22.76
C PHE A 141 -13.16 -23.92 21.69
N PHE A 142 -12.91 -24.16 20.40
CA PHE A 142 -13.60 -23.46 19.33
C PHE A 142 -15.10 -23.77 19.26
N SER A 143 -15.53 -25.02 19.51
CA SER A 143 -16.97 -25.36 19.51
C SER A 143 -17.76 -24.65 20.61
N THR A 144 -17.20 -24.55 21.81
CA THR A 144 -17.85 -23.86 22.93
C THR A 144 -17.78 -22.34 22.80
N LEU A 145 -16.67 -21.81 22.28
CA LEU A 145 -16.56 -20.39 21.94
C LEU A 145 -17.55 -19.98 20.85
N TYR A 146 -17.62 -20.73 19.73
CA TYR A 146 -18.56 -20.45 18.64
C TYR A 146 -19.99 -20.37 19.15
N SER A 147 -20.36 -21.29 20.04
CA SER A 147 -21.68 -21.30 20.67
C SER A 147 -21.91 -20.06 21.53
N SER A 148 -20.89 -19.62 22.28
CA SER A 148 -20.98 -18.49 23.23
C SER A 148 -21.03 -17.12 22.55
N LEU A 149 -20.65 -17.01 21.29
CA LEU A 149 -20.64 -15.78 20.51
C LEU A 149 -22.00 -15.51 19.85
N LYS A 150 -22.38 -14.23 19.75
CA LYS A 150 -23.54 -13.81 18.97
C LYS A 150 -23.31 -14.07 17.47
N ARG A 151 -24.39 -14.23 16.72
CA ARG A 151 -24.31 -14.42 15.27
C ARG A 151 -23.77 -13.14 14.61
N GLY A 152 -22.70 -13.27 13.84
CA GLY A 152 -21.96 -12.16 13.23
C GLY A 152 -20.84 -11.59 14.11
N ALA A 153 -20.69 -12.06 15.35
CA ALA A 153 -19.60 -11.65 16.23
C ALA A 153 -18.25 -12.15 15.71
N ARG A 154 -17.19 -11.47 16.14
CA ARG A 154 -15.80 -11.80 15.77
C ARG A 154 -15.01 -12.30 16.95
N ALA A 155 -14.05 -13.17 16.68
CA ALA A 155 -13.06 -13.58 17.65
C ALA A 155 -11.66 -13.40 17.06
N ILE A 156 -10.83 -12.60 17.72
CA ILE A 156 -9.49 -12.23 17.27
C ILE A 156 -8.44 -12.80 18.21
N PHE A 157 -7.54 -13.61 17.67
CA PHE A 157 -6.48 -14.24 18.45
C PHE A 157 -5.12 -13.80 17.96
N GLN A 158 -4.40 -13.05 18.77
CA GLN A 158 -2.97 -12.86 18.56
C GLN A 158 -2.23 -14.09 19.13
N PHE A 159 -1.31 -14.68 18.36
CA PHE A 159 -0.54 -15.84 18.81
C PHE A 159 0.84 -15.96 18.16
N TYR A 160 1.66 -16.88 18.67
CA TYR A 160 3.03 -17.12 18.18
C TYR A 160 3.18 -18.55 17.63
N PRO A 161 2.84 -18.79 16.35
CA PRO A 161 2.97 -20.12 15.79
C PRO A 161 4.42 -20.61 15.78
N GLU A 162 4.62 -21.92 15.99
CA GLU A 162 5.91 -22.59 15.88
C GLU A 162 6.27 -22.88 14.42
N ASN A 163 5.30 -23.38 13.66
CA ASN A 163 5.44 -23.78 12.26
C ASN A 163 4.09 -23.65 11.52
N ASP A 164 4.13 -23.78 10.19
CA ASP A 164 2.93 -23.67 9.35
C ASP A 164 1.92 -24.81 9.60
N ASP A 165 2.38 -25.99 10.03
CA ASP A 165 1.51 -27.12 10.37
C ASP A 165 0.61 -26.80 11.58
N GLN A 166 1.16 -26.09 12.57
CA GLN A 166 0.42 -25.62 13.74
C GLN A 166 -0.65 -24.59 13.34
N ILE A 167 -0.31 -23.68 12.42
CA ILE A 167 -1.25 -22.69 11.87
C ILE A 167 -2.41 -23.42 11.18
N GLN A 168 -2.11 -24.37 10.29
CA GLN A 168 -3.12 -25.17 9.59
C GLN A 168 -4.01 -25.94 10.56
N LEU A 169 -3.43 -26.59 11.57
CA LEU A 169 -4.19 -27.32 12.59
C LEU A 169 -5.21 -26.41 13.32
N ILE A 170 -4.81 -25.19 13.68
CA ILE A 170 -5.69 -24.23 14.36
C ILE A 170 -6.82 -23.80 13.41
N ILE A 171 -6.50 -23.36 12.20
CA ILE A 171 -7.48 -22.88 11.21
C ILE A 171 -8.46 -23.99 10.85
N ASP A 172 -7.97 -25.18 10.50
CA ASP A 172 -8.82 -26.33 10.14
C ASP A 172 -9.75 -26.76 11.27
N THR A 173 -9.32 -26.59 12.53
CA THR A 173 -10.14 -26.91 13.69
C THR A 173 -11.21 -25.84 13.93
N ALA A 174 -10.85 -24.56 13.81
CA ALA A 174 -11.79 -23.44 13.90
C ALA A 174 -12.88 -23.53 12.81
N THR A 175 -12.48 -23.74 11.55
CA THR A 175 -13.40 -23.89 10.41
C THR A 175 -14.33 -25.08 10.57
N ARG A 176 -13.84 -26.22 11.07
CA ARG A 176 -14.68 -27.39 11.37
C ARG A 176 -15.68 -27.14 12.49
N CYS A 177 -15.43 -26.17 13.38
CA CYS A 177 -16.35 -25.77 14.44
C CYS A 177 -17.39 -24.73 13.97
N GLY A 178 -17.32 -24.28 12.72
CA GLY A 178 -18.30 -23.36 12.10
C GLY A 178 -17.81 -21.93 11.91
N PHE A 179 -16.58 -21.60 12.32
CA PHE A 179 -16.02 -20.28 12.07
C PHE A 179 -15.67 -20.08 10.60
N GLU A 180 -16.02 -18.91 10.07
CA GLU A 180 -15.42 -18.39 8.83
C GLU A 180 -14.21 -17.53 9.18
N GLY A 181 -13.38 -17.18 8.19
CA GLY A 181 -12.27 -16.24 8.36
C GLY A 181 -10.91 -16.83 8.02
N GLY A 182 -9.84 -16.29 8.62
CA GLY A 182 -8.49 -16.65 8.22
C GLY A 182 -7.38 -15.99 9.04
N LEU A 183 -6.15 -16.20 8.59
CA LEU A 183 -4.95 -15.65 9.20
C LEU A 183 -4.63 -14.28 8.61
N LEU A 184 -4.34 -13.32 9.49
CA LEU A 184 -3.88 -11.98 9.18
C LEU A 184 -2.48 -11.81 9.78
N VAL A 185 -1.52 -11.35 8.98
CA VAL A 185 -0.11 -11.22 9.38
C VAL A 185 0.33 -9.78 9.24
N ASP A 186 0.38 -9.06 10.35
CA ASP A 186 0.92 -7.70 10.37
C ASP A 186 2.45 -7.74 10.24
N TYR A 187 3.00 -6.80 9.46
CA TYR A 187 4.41 -6.62 9.11
C TYR A 187 5.10 -7.91 8.65
N PRO A 188 4.60 -8.59 7.60
CA PRO A 188 5.08 -9.92 7.19
C PRO A 188 6.58 -9.95 6.85
N ASN A 189 7.11 -8.83 6.37
CA ASN A 189 8.51 -8.67 5.99
C ASN A 189 9.45 -8.39 7.18
N SER A 190 8.93 -8.07 8.37
CA SER A 190 9.73 -7.70 9.54
C SER A 190 9.98 -8.86 10.47
N LYS A 191 11.25 -9.27 10.67
CA LYS A 191 11.59 -10.31 11.65
C LYS A 191 11.30 -9.92 13.11
N LYS A 192 11.14 -8.62 13.40
CA LYS A 192 10.92 -8.10 14.76
C LYS A 192 9.47 -7.67 15.01
N ALA A 193 8.82 -7.08 14.01
CA ALA A 193 7.48 -6.51 14.13
C ALA A 193 6.39 -7.46 13.62
N LYS A 194 6.73 -8.62 13.04
CA LYS A 194 5.75 -9.58 12.53
C LYS A 194 4.84 -10.08 13.65
N LYS A 195 3.53 -9.95 13.45
CA LYS A 195 2.49 -10.42 14.38
C LYS A 195 1.45 -11.24 13.62
N TYR A 196 1.04 -12.35 14.21
CA TYR A 196 0.02 -13.24 13.65
C TYR A 196 -1.29 -13.04 14.42
N TYR A 197 -2.37 -12.78 13.67
CA TYR A 197 -3.73 -12.68 14.17
C TYR A 197 -4.60 -13.70 13.44
N LEU A 198 -5.33 -14.54 14.18
CA LEU A 198 -6.40 -15.36 13.63
C LEU A 198 -7.70 -14.59 13.77
N CYS A 199 -8.31 -14.23 12.64
CA CYS A 199 -9.57 -13.50 12.60
C CYS A 199 -10.70 -14.47 12.25
N LEU A 200 -11.60 -14.72 13.20
CA LEU A 200 -12.71 -15.65 13.03
C LEU A 200 -14.07 -14.93 13.10
N PHE A 201 -15.03 -15.40 12.30
CA PHE A 201 -16.41 -14.90 12.24
C PHE A 201 -17.40 -15.99 12.67
N ALA A 202 -18.25 -15.69 13.66
CA ALA A 202 -19.29 -16.58 14.15
C ALA A 202 -20.57 -16.46 13.30
N GLY A 203 -20.56 -17.07 12.11
CA GLY A 203 -21.65 -16.96 11.13
C GLY A 203 -21.76 -15.57 10.50
N GLN A 204 -22.89 -15.27 9.87
CA GLN A 204 -23.13 -14.02 9.14
C GLN A 204 -24.24 -13.19 9.79
N ALA A 205 -23.98 -11.89 9.96
CA ALA A 205 -24.99 -10.90 10.30
C ALA A 205 -25.93 -10.66 9.10
N ALA A 206 -27.21 -10.40 9.36
CA ALA A 206 -28.20 -10.23 8.30
C ALA A 206 -27.84 -9.03 7.41
N GLY A 207 -27.52 -9.28 6.14
CA GLY A 207 -27.26 -8.24 5.13
C GLY A 207 -25.83 -7.71 5.03
N GLN A 208 -24.86 -8.29 5.76
CA GLN A 208 -23.44 -7.92 5.66
C GLN A 208 -22.58 -9.15 5.37
N ALA A 209 -21.76 -9.07 4.32
CA ALA A 209 -20.76 -10.10 4.02
C ALA A 209 -19.58 -9.97 4.99
N ASN A 210 -19.08 -11.11 5.48
CA ASN A 210 -17.87 -11.15 6.29
C ASN A 210 -16.66 -10.84 5.40
N HIS A 211 -16.03 -9.69 5.65
CA HIS A 211 -14.79 -9.30 4.97
C HIS A 211 -13.61 -9.42 5.93
N MET A 212 -12.53 -10.06 5.46
CA MET A 212 -11.27 -10.11 6.20
C MET A 212 -10.69 -8.70 6.36
N PRO A 213 -10.27 -8.30 7.58
CA PRO A 213 -9.57 -7.06 7.79
C PRO A 213 -8.21 -7.03 7.06
N LYS A 214 -7.65 -5.82 6.86
CA LYS A 214 -6.37 -5.64 6.17
C LYS A 214 -5.20 -5.79 7.14
N ALA A 215 -4.14 -6.47 6.69
CA ALA A 215 -2.87 -6.56 7.42
C ALA A 215 -2.07 -5.24 7.33
N LEU A 216 -1.36 -4.90 8.40
CA LEU A 216 -0.39 -3.79 8.43
C LEU A 216 0.92 -4.24 7.79
N GLY A 217 1.67 -3.32 7.19
CA GLY A 217 3.05 -3.56 6.75
C GLY A 217 3.25 -4.55 5.60
N GLU A 218 2.18 -4.98 4.94
CA GLU A 218 2.26 -5.36 3.53
C GLU A 218 2.60 -4.08 2.73
N ASP A 219 3.47 -4.18 1.72
CA ASP A 219 3.65 -3.16 0.67
C ASP A 219 2.37 -3.11 -0.19
N VAL A 220 1.22 -2.88 0.46
CA VAL A 220 -0.04 -2.63 -0.21
C VAL A 220 0.10 -1.23 -0.76
N GLN A 221 -0.12 -1.12 -2.07
CA GLN A 221 -0.37 0.16 -2.72
C GLN A 221 -1.49 0.86 -1.92
N GLU A 222 -1.10 1.80 -1.06
CA GLU A 222 -2.01 2.50 -0.16
C GLU A 222 -3.08 3.14 -1.05
N PRO A 223 -4.37 2.73 -0.92
CA PRO A 223 -5.41 3.35 -1.72
C PRO A 223 -5.48 4.80 -1.31
N GLN A 224 -5.36 5.70 -2.28
CA GLN A 224 -5.44 7.12 -2.00
C GLN A 224 -6.90 7.52 -1.95
N GLY A 225 -7.33 8.02 -0.80
CA GLY A 225 -8.59 8.72 -0.68
C GLY A 225 -8.44 10.06 -1.39
N LEU A 226 -9.18 10.27 -2.47
CA LEU A 226 -9.20 11.54 -3.17
C LEU A 226 -10.58 12.16 -3.01
N ASP A 227 -10.66 13.34 -2.41
CA ASP A 227 -11.93 14.05 -2.32
C ASP A 227 -12.38 14.46 -3.74
N ALA A 228 -13.65 14.27 -4.08
CA ALA A 228 -14.18 14.66 -5.38
C ALA A 228 -13.98 16.15 -5.68
N LEU A 229 -13.92 17.01 -4.67
CA LEU A 229 -13.60 18.43 -4.87
C LEU A 229 -12.21 18.62 -5.49
N VAL A 230 -11.23 17.81 -5.07
CA VAL A 230 -9.87 17.83 -5.60
C VAL A 230 -9.88 17.40 -7.06
N VAL A 231 -10.60 16.32 -7.38
CA VAL A 231 -10.78 15.84 -8.75
C VAL A 231 -11.34 16.95 -9.65
N LEU A 232 -12.41 17.61 -9.22
CA LEU A 232 -13.05 18.69 -10.00
C LEU A 232 -12.11 19.87 -10.22
N LYS A 233 -11.32 20.27 -9.21
CA LYS A 233 -10.34 21.35 -9.34
C LYS A 233 -9.23 21.01 -10.32
N ILE A 234 -8.71 19.78 -10.27
CA ILE A 234 -7.69 19.28 -11.21
C ILE A 234 -8.25 19.30 -12.63
N ILE A 235 -9.43 18.71 -12.85
CA ILE A 235 -10.07 18.66 -14.18
C ILE A 235 -10.29 20.09 -14.71
N LYS A 236 -10.84 20.98 -13.88
CA LYS A 236 -11.07 22.38 -14.27
C LYS A 236 -9.78 23.06 -14.69
N HIS A 237 -8.73 23.00 -13.86
CA HIS A 237 -7.46 23.65 -14.16
C HIS A 237 -6.81 23.10 -15.43
N CYS A 238 -6.76 21.77 -15.59
CA CYS A 238 -6.14 21.15 -16.75
C CYS A 238 -6.94 21.43 -18.04
N ARG A 239 -8.27 21.51 -17.96
CA ARG A 239 -9.13 21.82 -19.11
C ARG A 239 -9.04 23.29 -19.53
N GLU A 240 -8.98 24.22 -18.58
CA GLU A 240 -8.86 25.66 -18.86
C GLU A 240 -7.50 26.03 -19.45
N ALA A 241 -6.44 25.31 -19.08
CA ALA A 241 -5.09 25.55 -19.57
C ALA A 241 -4.70 24.71 -20.81
N TYR A 242 -5.54 23.77 -21.25
CA TYR A 242 -5.27 22.92 -22.40
C TYR A 242 -5.01 23.77 -23.67
N PRO A 243 -3.95 23.52 -24.45
CA PRO A 243 -3.08 22.33 -24.45
C PRO A 243 -1.77 22.46 -23.65
N THR A 244 -1.62 23.49 -22.82
CA THR A 244 -0.39 23.69 -22.04
C THR A 244 -0.35 22.82 -20.80
N ASP A 245 0.81 22.24 -20.51
CA ASP A 245 1.02 21.46 -19.29
C ASP A 245 1.02 22.38 -18.06
N VAL A 246 0.20 22.03 -17.07
CA VAL A 246 0.07 22.75 -15.80
C VAL A 246 0.32 21.83 -14.62
N THR A 247 0.73 22.43 -13.51
CA THR A 247 1.00 21.71 -12.27
C THR A 247 0.28 22.37 -11.10
N GLY A 248 0.14 21.63 -10.00
CA GLY A 248 -0.37 22.18 -8.76
C GLY A 248 -0.07 21.32 -7.55
N GLN A 249 -0.36 21.86 -6.37
CA GLN A 249 -0.06 21.26 -5.09
C GLN A 249 -1.22 20.40 -4.59
N LEU A 250 -0.92 19.24 -4.00
CA LEU A 250 -1.89 18.40 -3.28
C LEU A 250 -1.68 18.53 -1.77
N LEU A 251 -2.79 18.69 -1.06
CA LEU A 251 -2.87 18.84 0.38
C LEU A 251 -3.72 17.73 0.99
N GLY A 252 -3.31 17.24 2.16
CA GLY A 252 -3.97 16.12 2.77
C GLY A 252 -3.27 15.60 4.02
N LEU A 253 -3.75 14.46 4.51
CA LEU A 253 -3.28 13.80 5.72
C LEU A 253 -3.18 12.29 5.47
N ASP A 254 -2.24 11.65 6.16
CA ASP A 254 -2.19 10.18 6.23
C ASP A 254 -3.07 9.72 7.39
N VAL A 255 -4.19 9.08 7.08
CA VAL A 255 -5.15 8.56 8.06
C VAL A 255 -5.08 7.03 8.02
N ARG A 256 -4.53 6.42 9.08
CA ARG A 256 -4.49 4.96 9.26
C ARG A 256 -3.86 4.20 8.06
N GLY A 257 -2.85 4.79 7.40
CA GLY A 257 -2.17 4.17 6.25
C GLY A 257 -2.87 4.40 4.91
N VAL A 258 -3.85 5.30 4.85
CA VAL A 258 -4.46 5.80 3.63
C VAL A 258 -4.13 7.28 3.50
N LEU A 259 -3.47 7.64 2.40
CA LEU A 259 -3.21 9.04 2.09
C LEU A 259 -4.52 9.67 1.58
N GLU A 260 -5.12 10.51 2.41
CA GLU A 260 -6.33 11.26 2.08
C GLU A 260 -5.96 12.65 1.58
N VAL A 261 -6.26 12.92 0.31
CA VAL A 261 -6.04 14.20 -0.34
C VAL A 261 -7.36 14.98 -0.29
N THR A 262 -7.42 15.93 0.63
CA THR A 262 -8.63 16.72 0.93
C THR A 262 -8.71 18.00 0.10
N HIS A 263 -7.57 18.56 -0.33
CA HIS A 263 -7.57 19.81 -1.07
C HIS A 263 -6.41 19.91 -2.08
N CYS A 264 -6.54 20.78 -3.08
CA CYS A 264 -5.47 21.13 -4.01
C CYS A 264 -5.58 22.58 -4.47
N PHE A 265 -4.48 23.14 -5.00
CA PHE A 265 -4.47 24.44 -5.65
C PHE A 265 -3.48 24.48 -6.82
N PRO A 266 -3.76 25.25 -7.87
CA PRO A 266 -2.88 25.37 -9.04
C PRO A 266 -1.61 26.15 -8.71
N ILE A 267 -0.49 25.78 -9.31
CA ILE A 267 0.73 26.57 -9.27
C ILE A 267 0.80 27.37 -10.58
N PRO A 268 0.95 28.71 -10.53
CA PRO A 268 1.12 29.53 -11.72
C PRO A 268 2.34 29.07 -12.52
N ASN A 269 2.23 29.03 -13.84
CA ASN A 269 3.33 28.67 -14.73
C ASN A 269 4.24 29.90 -14.92
N GLU A 270 5.00 30.26 -13.89
CA GLU A 270 6.01 31.34 -13.94
C GLU A 270 7.42 30.75 -13.83
N ASP A 271 8.32 31.21 -14.70
CA ASP A 271 9.73 30.77 -14.77
C ASP A 271 10.56 31.14 -13.52
N ASN A 272 10.01 31.95 -12.61
CA ASN A 272 10.72 32.44 -11.43
C ASN A 272 10.32 31.64 -10.18
N ASP A 273 11.19 30.70 -9.79
CA ASP A 273 11.02 29.83 -8.63
C ASP A 273 10.73 30.60 -7.32
N ASP A 274 11.30 31.79 -7.15
CA ASP A 274 11.07 32.61 -5.95
C ASP A 274 9.63 33.12 -5.86
N VAL A 275 9.00 33.40 -6.99
CA VAL A 275 7.60 33.86 -7.03
C VAL A 275 6.67 32.70 -6.77
N SER A 276 6.93 31.55 -7.38
CA SER A 276 6.18 30.31 -7.16
C SER A 276 6.24 29.87 -5.69
N ALA A 277 7.41 29.93 -5.05
CA ALA A 277 7.56 29.61 -3.63
C ALA A 277 6.80 30.59 -2.72
N ARG A 278 6.83 31.90 -3.03
CA ARG A 278 6.05 32.91 -2.28
C ARG A 278 4.56 32.69 -2.42
N TYR A 279 4.09 32.42 -3.64
CA TYR A 279 2.70 32.11 -3.93
C TYR A 279 2.22 30.90 -3.14
N GLN A 280 3.02 29.82 -3.10
CA GLN A 280 2.71 28.63 -2.31
C GLN A 280 2.57 28.97 -0.81
N LEU A 281 3.53 29.72 -0.24
CA LEU A 281 3.48 30.09 1.17
C LEU A 281 2.26 30.96 1.51
N ASP A 282 1.92 31.93 0.67
CA ASP A 282 0.77 32.80 0.88
C ASP A 282 -0.55 32.03 0.73
N MET A 283 -0.65 31.14 -0.27
CA MET A 283 -1.83 30.27 -0.42
C MET A 283 -2.02 29.36 0.80
N MET A 284 -0.94 28.80 1.35
CA MET A 284 -0.99 27.95 2.53
C MET A 284 -1.41 28.71 3.78
N ARG A 285 -1.07 30.00 3.89
CA ARG A 285 -1.58 30.89 4.95
C ARG A 285 -3.08 31.13 4.79
N CYS A 286 -3.53 31.47 3.59
CA CYS A 286 -4.95 31.66 3.29
C CYS A 286 -5.77 30.41 3.63
N LEU A 287 -5.29 29.21 3.25
CA LEU A 287 -5.98 27.94 3.55
C LEU A 287 -6.01 27.65 5.06
N ARG A 288 -4.96 28.02 5.79
CA ARG A 288 -4.94 27.92 7.25
C ARG A 288 -6.00 28.80 7.90
N GLU A 289 -6.21 30.01 7.40
CA GLU A 289 -7.21 30.95 7.94
C GLU A 289 -8.64 30.44 7.77
N VAL A 290 -8.92 29.67 6.71
CA VAL A 290 -10.23 29.03 6.48
C VAL A 290 -10.33 27.63 7.09
N ASN A 291 -9.39 27.24 7.95
CA ASN A 291 -9.34 25.92 8.61
C ASN A 291 -9.33 24.72 7.64
N VAL A 292 -8.67 24.88 6.48
CA VAL A 292 -8.40 23.78 5.54
C VAL A 292 -7.00 23.22 5.81
N ASP A 293 -6.86 21.91 5.67
CA ASP A 293 -5.56 21.23 5.80
C ASP A 293 -4.53 21.86 4.86
N ASN A 294 -3.35 22.15 5.40
CA ASN A 294 -2.22 22.72 4.68
C ASN A 294 -0.98 21.82 4.76
N ASN A 295 -1.18 20.51 4.86
CA ASN A 295 -0.09 19.57 4.83
C ASN A 295 0.14 19.12 3.40
N THR A 296 1.31 19.43 2.84
CA THR A 296 1.68 19.04 1.49
C THR A 296 1.97 17.54 1.43
N VAL A 297 1.15 16.83 0.67
CA VAL A 297 1.27 15.37 0.48
C VAL A 297 1.80 15.00 -0.89
N GLY A 298 1.71 15.92 -1.86
CA GLY A 298 2.14 15.65 -3.22
C GLY A 298 1.82 16.80 -4.15
N TRP A 299 1.73 16.48 -5.44
CA TRP A 299 1.46 17.43 -6.50
C TRP A 299 0.72 16.74 -7.64
N TYR A 300 0.14 17.52 -8.55
CA TYR A 300 -0.48 17.00 -9.76
C TYR A 300 0.09 17.68 -10.99
N ARG A 301 0.00 16.99 -12.12
CA ARG A 301 0.43 17.47 -13.43
C ARG A 301 -0.59 17.05 -14.49
N SER A 302 -0.91 17.97 -15.41
CA SER A 302 -1.64 17.60 -16.62
C SER A 302 -0.71 16.91 -17.61
N ALA A 303 -1.24 15.95 -18.34
CA ALA A 303 -0.57 15.33 -19.47
C ALA A 303 -1.43 15.47 -20.72
N THR A 304 -0.76 15.53 -21.87
CA THR A 304 -1.40 15.49 -23.18
C THR A 304 -1.01 14.21 -23.90
N LEU A 305 -2.02 13.40 -24.27
CA LEU A 305 -1.84 12.15 -25.03
C LEU A 305 -0.83 11.19 -24.38
N GLY A 306 -0.86 11.06 -23.05
CA GLY A 306 0.05 10.19 -22.32
C GLY A 306 1.50 10.66 -22.21
N THR A 307 1.85 11.87 -22.69
CA THR A 307 3.20 12.43 -22.60
C THR A 307 3.44 12.99 -21.20
N PHE A 308 4.07 12.21 -20.33
CA PHE A 308 4.42 12.70 -18.98
C PHE A 308 5.70 12.09 -18.40
N MET A 309 6.25 11.01 -18.96
CA MET A 309 7.44 10.36 -18.42
C MET A 309 8.71 11.07 -18.87
N ASP A 310 9.02 12.19 -18.24
CA ASP A 310 10.23 12.97 -18.48
C ASP A 310 11.15 13.02 -17.23
N LEU A 311 12.36 13.54 -17.43
CA LEU A 311 13.31 13.75 -16.33
C LEU A 311 12.79 14.77 -15.31
N THR A 312 12.02 15.77 -15.77
CA THR A 312 11.49 16.81 -14.89
C THR A 312 10.49 16.26 -13.86
N LEU A 313 9.63 15.33 -14.27
CA LEU A 313 8.73 14.59 -13.38
C LEU A 313 9.53 13.82 -12.33
N ILE A 314 10.59 13.12 -12.72
CA ILE A 314 11.41 12.31 -11.81
C ILE A 314 12.15 13.19 -10.81
N ASP A 315 12.80 14.25 -11.28
CA ASP A 315 13.52 15.19 -10.40
C ASP A 315 12.58 15.82 -9.39
N THR A 316 11.41 16.29 -9.85
CA THR A 316 10.39 16.87 -8.99
C THR A 316 9.91 15.84 -7.98
N GLN A 317 9.47 14.66 -8.43
CA GLN A 317 8.95 13.62 -7.55
C GLN A 317 10.00 13.12 -6.54
N TYR A 318 11.26 13.00 -6.95
CA TYR A 318 12.37 12.65 -6.06
C TYR A 318 12.57 13.69 -4.96
N ASN A 319 12.52 14.99 -5.32
CA ASN A 319 12.62 16.07 -4.35
C ASN A 319 11.44 16.05 -3.36
N TYR A 320 10.22 15.80 -3.83
CA TYR A 320 9.04 15.65 -2.98
C TYR A 320 9.15 14.47 -2.01
N GLN A 321 9.54 13.30 -2.50
CA GLN A 321 9.70 12.10 -1.66
C GLN A 321 10.88 12.19 -0.69
N THR A 322 11.89 12.99 -0.99
CA THR A 322 13.07 13.19 -0.13
C THR A 322 12.85 14.27 0.94
N SER A 323 12.20 15.38 0.58
CA SER A 323 12.06 16.56 1.45
C SER A 323 10.83 16.54 2.35
N LEU A 324 9.70 16.01 1.87
CA LEU A 324 8.42 16.05 2.58
C LEU A 324 8.14 14.72 3.27
N SER A 325 7.95 13.67 2.49
CA SER A 325 7.60 12.34 2.99
C SER A 325 7.90 11.29 1.94
N SER A 326 8.43 10.14 2.37
CA SER A 326 8.59 8.96 1.53
C SER A 326 7.29 8.54 0.81
N LYS A 327 6.13 8.88 1.39
CA LYS A 327 4.80 8.58 0.86
C LYS A 327 4.27 9.59 -0.16
N SER A 328 5.06 10.58 -0.57
CA SER A 328 4.57 11.61 -1.50
C SER A 328 4.16 11.05 -2.86
N VAL A 329 3.13 11.63 -3.46
CA VAL A 329 2.47 11.12 -4.68
C VAL A 329 2.38 12.21 -5.75
N VAL A 330 2.50 11.80 -7.02
CA VAL A 330 2.08 12.61 -8.15
C VAL A 330 0.78 12.09 -8.77
N ILE A 331 -0.21 12.97 -8.96
CA ILE A 331 -1.43 12.67 -9.72
C ILE A 331 -1.29 13.19 -11.15
N ILE A 332 -1.39 12.31 -12.13
CA ILE A 332 -1.36 12.64 -13.55
C ILE A 332 -2.80 12.59 -14.09
N HIS A 333 -3.24 13.70 -14.69
CA HIS A 333 -4.51 13.79 -15.39
C HIS A 333 -4.28 13.97 -16.89
N ASP A 334 -4.74 13.01 -17.69
CA ASP A 334 -4.66 13.09 -19.15
C ASP A 334 -5.94 13.69 -19.71
N VAL A 335 -5.86 14.94 -20.15
CA VAL A 335 -7.02 15.70 -20.65
C VAL A 335 -7.50 15.12 -21.97
N SER A 336 -6.58 14.79 -22.88
CA SER A 336 -6.90 14.29 -24.21
C SER A 336 -7.54 12.91 -24.13
N LYS A 337 -7.00 12.01 -23.29
CA LYS A 337 -7.58 10.67 -23.12
C LYS A 337 -8.94 10.72 -22.42
N SER A 338 -9.09 11.59 -21.42
CA SER A 338 -10.37 11.74 -20.72
C SER A 338 -11.47 12.26 -21.65
N ALA A 339 -11.12 13.16 -22.58
CA ALA A 339 -12.03 13.63 -23.61
C ALA A 339 -12.35 12.54 -24.64
N ALA A 340 -11.34 11.80 -25.14
CA ALA A 340 -11.49 10.79 -26.18
C ALA A 340 -12.30 9.54 -25.76
N GLN A 341 -12.18 9.11 -24.50
CA GLN A 341 -12.80 7.87 -24.02
C GLN A 341 -14.09 8.12 -23.21
N GLY A 342 -14.42 9.37 -22.89
CA GLY A 342 -15.54 9.75 -22.03
C GLY A 342 -15.39 9.33 -20.54
N ASN A 343 -14.32 8.61 -20.20
CA ASN A 343 -13.99 8.21 -18.83
C ASN A 343 -12.88 9.09 -18.27
N LEU A 344 -12.98 9.41 -16.98
CA LEU A 344 -11.94 10.17 -16.27
C LEU A 344 -10.65 9.32 -16.15
N GLU A 345 -9.58 9.78 -16.78
CA GLU A 345 -8.24 9.20 -16.59
C GLU A 345 -7.48 9.99 -15.51
N LEU A 346 -7.27 9.35 -14.37
CA LEU A 346 -6.38 9.79 -13.32
C LEU A 346 -5.43 8.65 -12.94
N LYS A 347 -4.14 8.97 -12.82
CA LYS A 347 -3.12 8.03 -12.35
C LYS A 347 -2.41 8.62 -11.16
N ALA A 348 -2.34 7.84 -10.08
CA ALA A 348 -1.50 8.19 -8.95
C ALA A 348 -0.20 7.38 -9.05
N LEU A 349 0.94 8.07 -9.11
CA LEU A 349 2.25 7.46 -9.25
C LEU A 349 3.15 7.86 -8.09
N ARG A 350 4.02 6.95 -7.69
CA ARG A 350 5.09 7.18 -6.71
C ARG A 350 6.38 6.52 -7.21
N LEU A 351 7.55 7.10 -6.93
CA LEU A 351 8.83 6.45 -7.24
C LEU A 351 9.07 5.31 -6.27
N THR A 352 9.56 4.19 -6.80
CA THR A 352 9.89 3.03 -5.96
C THR A 352 11.13 3.30 -5.10
N ASP A 353 11.18 2.72 -3.89
CA ASP A 353 12.32 2.87 -2.97
C ASP A 353 13.65 2.42 -3.58
N LYS A 354 13.61 1.40 -4.45
CA LYS A 354 14.79 0.91 -5.16
C LYS A 354 15.33 1.96 -6.12
N PHE A 355 14.43 2.62 -6.86
CA PHE A 355 14.79 3.69 -7.77
C PHE A 355 15.29 4.92 -7.02
N MET A 356 14.63 5.32 -5.94
CA MET A 356 15.05 6.45 -5.09
C MET A 356 16.49 6.32 -4.60
N LYS A 357 16.88 5.13 -4.10
CA LYS A 357 18.26 4.87 -3.64
C LYS A 357 19.29 5.00 -4.76
N LEU A 358 18.97 4.49 -5.94
CA LEU A 358 19.87 4.53 -7.10
C LEU A 358 19.96 5.94 -7.71
N TYR A 359 18.86 6.70 -7.66
CA TYR A 359 18.78 8.08 -8.11
C TYR A 359 19.65 9.01 -7.23
N ALA A 360 19.69 8.76 -5.92
CA ALA A 360 20.57 9.49 -5.00
C ALA A 360 22.06 9.39 -5.38
N ASP A 361 22.50 8.21 -5.85
CA ASP A 361 23.88 7.96 -6.28
C ASP A 361 24.19 8.50 -7.69
N LYS A 362 23.16 8.90 -8.46
CA LYS A 362 23.23 9.34 -9.87
C LYS A 362 24.00 8.40 -10.80
N LYS A 363 24.06 7.10 -10.47
CA LYS A 363 24.78 6.08 -11.23
C LYS A 363 23.80 5.15 -11.93
N PHE A 364 23.56 5.39 -13.22
CA PHE A 364 22.69 4.60 -14.08
C PHE A 364 23.52 3.83 -15.12
N THR A 365 24.37 2.94 -14.64
CA THR A 365 25.17 2.00 -15.47
C THR A 365 24.48 0.66 -15.62
N THR A 366 24.84 -0.11 -16.65
CA THR A 366 24.29 -1.46 -16.87
C THR A 366 24.47 -2.37 -15.65
N GLU A 367 25.61 -2.29 -14.97
CA GLU A 367 25.85 -3.07 -13.74
C GLU A 367 24.97 -2.63 -12.56
N SER A 368 24.79 -1.32 -12.38
CA SER A 368 24.00 -0.77 -11.27
C SER A 368 22.52 -1.15 -11.41
N LEU A 369 21.98 -1.07 -12.62
CA LEU A 369 20.62 -1.46 -12.94
C LEU A 369 20.40 -2.97 -12.77
N ALA A 370 21.36 -3.79 -13.22
CA ALA A 370 21.29 -5.24 -13.03
C ALA A 370 21.34 -5.65 -11.56
N LYS A 371 22.20 -5.00 -10.75
CA LYS A 371 22.28 -5.24 -9.29
C LYS A 371 21.00 -4.82 -8.57
N ALA A 372 20.39 -3.71 -8.98
CA ALA A 372 19.14 -3.21 -8.39
C ALA A 372 17.88 -3.92 -8.93
N GLN A 373 18.02 -4.74 -9.98
CA GLN A 373 16.91 -5.37 -10.71
C GLN A 373 15.86 -4.34 -11.19
N LEU A 374 16.32 -3.17 -11.63
CA LEU A 374 15.45 -2.10 -12.12
C LEU A 374 15.18 -2.27 -13.62
N SER A 375 13.91 -2.16 -13.98
CA SER A 375 13.40 -2.11 -15.35
C SER A 375 12.54 -0.85 -15.54
N PHE A 376 12.15 -0.57 -16.78
CA PHE A 376 11.24 0.54 -17.10
C PHE A 376 9.90 0.44 -16.35
N SER A 377 9.44 -0.77 -16.05
CA SER A 377 8.18 -1.03 -15.34
C SER A 377 8.28 -0.83 -13.82
N THR A 378 9.48 -0.76 -13.25
CA THR A 378 9.70 -0.67 -11.80
C THR A 378 10.13 0.72 -11.35
N ILE A 379 10.11 1.71 -12.24
CA ILE A 379 10.45 3.11 -11.89
C ILE A 379 9.37 3.68 -10.99
N PHE A 380 8.13 3.59 -11.45
CA PHE A 380 6.95 4.06 -10.75
C PHE A 380 6.13 2.88 -10.25
N GLU A 381 5.55 3.04 -9.07
CA GLU A 381 4.42 2.24 -8.62
C GLU A 381 3.12 3.03 -8.83
N GLU A 382 2.13 2.38 -9.44
CA GLU A 382 0.80 2.93 -9.66
C GLU A 382 -0.07 2.62 -8.44
N LEU A 383 -0.59 3.66 -7.77
CA LEU A 383 -1.38 3.54 -6.55
C LEU A 383 -2.88 3.61 -6.90
N PRO A 384 -3.74 2.75 -6.32
CA PRO A 384 -5.16 2.76 -6.62
C PRO A 384 -5.84 4.01 -6.05
N ILE A 385 -6.61 4.71 -6.88
CA ILE A 385 -7.35 5.90 -6.48
C ILE A 385 -8.76 5.48 -6.06
N ARG A 386 -9.22 5.97 -4.91
CA ARG A 386 -10.63 5.88 -4.48
C ARG A 386 -11.17 7.28 -4.26
N VAL A 387 -12.18 7.65 -5.04
CA VAL A 387 -12.86 8.92 -4.86
C VAL A 387 -13.86 8.79 -3.71
N HIS A 388 -13.78 9.69 -2.73
CA HIS A 388 -14.75 9.78 -1.63
C HIS A 388 -15.53 11.08 -1.70
N ASN A 389 -16.78 11.03 -1.24
CA ASN A 389 -17.65 12.18 -1.10
C ASN A 389 -18.07 12.33 0.36
N SER A 390 -18.21 13.57 0.81
CA SER A 390 -18.93 13.84 2.05
C SER A 390 -20.42 13.53 1.88
N ASN A 391 -21.11 13.22 2.99
CA ASN A 391 -22.55 12.97 2.96
C ASN A 391 -23.34 14.17 2.41
N LEU A 392 -22.87 15.40 2.66
CA LEU A 392 -23.48 16.62 2.14
C LEU A 392 -23.28 16.77 0.62
N ALA A 393 -22.09 16.46 0.10
CA ALA A 393 -21.85 16.44 -1.34
C ALA A 393 -22.71 15.37 -2.03
N SER A 394 -22.87 14.19 -1.41
CA SER A 394 -23.78 13.15 -1.91
C SER A 394 -25.24 13.61 -1.92
N ALA A 395 -25.70 14.34 -0.90
CA ALA A 395 -27.05 14.93 -0.86
C ALA A 395 -27.23 16.00 -1.96
N LEU A 396 -26.22 16.85 -2.18
CA LEU A 396 -26.24 17.84 -3.26
C LEU A 396 -26.30 17.17 -4.65
N LEU A 397 -25.53 16.10 -4.86
CA LEU A 397 -25.59 15.34 -6.12
C LEU A 397 -26.98 14.72 -6.34
N GLN A 398 -27.63 14.22 -5.28
CA GLN A 398 -29.00 13.72 -5.37
C GLN A 398 -30.01 14.83 -5.67
N GLU A 399 -29.87 16.01 -5.07
CA GLU A 399 -30.72 17.17 -5.36
C GLU A 399 -30.56 17.62 -6.83
N LEU A 400 -29.33 17.63 -7.34
CA LEU A 400 -29.05 17.96 -8.74
C LEU A 400 -29.60 16.92 -9.72
N ASP A 401 -29.67 15.65 -9.32
CA ASP A 401 -30.22 14.55 -10.14
C ASP A 401 -31.75 14.51 -10.11
N THR A 402 -32.37 15.02 -9.04
CA THR A 402 -33.83 15.14 -8.99
C THR A 402 -34.28 16.23 -9.97
N PRO A 403 -35.16 15.91 -10.94
CA PRO A 403 -35.69 16.92 -11.83
C PRO A 403 -36.45 17.95 -11.00
N ASN A 404 -36.15 19.23 -11.23
CA ASN A 404 -36.90 20.33 -10.62
C ASN A 404 -38.36 20.23 -11.04
N VAL A 405 -39.20 19.58 -10.23
CA VAL A 405 -40.65 19.64 -10.35
C VAL A 405 -41.09 20.98 -9.78
N THR A 406 -40.82 22.07 -10.50
CA THR A 406 -41.46 23.35 -10.23
C THR A 406 -42.92 23.22 -10.64
N LEU A 407 -43.83 23.25 -9.66
CA LEU A 407 -45.29 23.25 -9.82
C LEU A 407 -45.85 24.55 -10.44
N THR A 408 -45.14 25.19 -11.36
CA THR A 408 -45.61 26.41 -12.05
C THR A 408 -45.20 26.40 -13.52
N GLN A 409 -46.20 26.06 -14.33
CA GLN A 409 -46.46 26.42 -15.74
C GLN A 409 -45.35 27.01 -16.64
N GLU A 410 -45.29 26.41 -17.83
CA GLU A 410 -45.24 27.06 -19.15
C GLU A 410 -44.15 28.13 -19.38
N THR A 411 -43.04 27.72 -20.00
CA THR A 411 -42.51 28.42 -21.18
C THR A 411 -41.61 27.47 -21.98
N SER A 412 -41.89 27.37 -23.27
CA SER A 412 -41.10 26.70 -24.29
C SER A 412 -39.76 27.42 -24.51
N GLY A 413 -38.72 26.95 -23.82
CA GLY A 413 -37.31 27.14 -24.19
C GLY A 413 -36.67 25.77 -24.47
N PRO A 414 -35.60 25.68 -25.29
CA PRO A 414 -34.89 24.42 -25.44
C PRO A 414 -34.41 24.02 -24.04
N ALA A 415 -34.72 22.78 -23.64
CA ALA A 415 -34.33 22.23 -22.35
C ALA A 415 -32.84 22.53 -22.12
N SER A 416 -32.55 23.41 -21.16
CA SER A 416 -31.20 23.53 -20.62
C SER A 416 -30.82 22.14 -20.16
N SER A 417 -29.81 21.54 -20.78
CA SER A 417 -29.31 20.20 -20.48
C SER A 417 -29.21 20.00 -18.96
N ASP A 418 -30.07 19.17 -18.38
CA ASP A 418 -29.89 18.71 -17.01
C ASP A 418 -28.48 18.14 -16.91
N SER A 419 -27.66 18.73 -16.05
CA SER A 419 -26.20 18.59 -16.06
C SER A 419 -25.71 17.20 -15.64
N LEU A 420 -26.63 16.31 -15.28
CA LEU A 420 -26.38 14.92 -14.88
C LEU A 420 -27.03 13.88 -15.81
N ASN A 421 -27.58 14.31 -16.97
CA ASN A 421 -28.08 13.37 -17.97
C ASN A 421 -26.98 12.36 -18.40
N PRO A 422 -27.36 11.12 -18.76
CA PRO A 422 -26.39 10.10 -19.17
C PRO A 422 -25.55 10.62 -20.34
N ASN A 423 -24.22 10.62 -20.15
CA ASN A 423 -23.30 11.01 -21.20
C ASN A 423 -23.24 9.91 -22.29
N PHE A 424 -23.62 10.26 -23.52
CA PHE A 424 -23.56 9.37 -24.67
C PHE A 424 -22.25 9.49 -25.47
N ASP A 425 -21.33 10.40 -25.11
CA ASP A 425 -20.01 10.57 -25.73
C ASP A 425 -19.21 9.25 -25.75
N ILE A 426 -19.40 8.42 -24.71
CA ILE A 426 -18.77 7.09 -24.61
C ILE A 426 -19.15 6.22 -25.82
N LEU A 427 -20.32 6.42 -26.44
CA LEU A 427 -20.82 5.64 -27.57
C LEU A 427 -20.42 6.21 -28.94
N GLU A 428 -19.72 7.34 -29.01
CA GLU A 428 -19.30 7.92 -30.28
C GLU A 428 -18.32 7.00 -31.03
N LEU A 429 -18.52 6.87 -32.34
CA LEU A 429 -17.79 5.95 -33.22
C LEU A 429 -16.73 6.63 -34.08
N GLU A 430 -16.41 7.90 -33.80
CA GLU A 430 -15.46 8.64 -34.61
C GLU A 430 -14.05 8.02 -34.51
N LEU A 431 -13.39 7.85 -35.66
CA LEU A 431 -11.97 7.53 -35.76
C LEU A 431 -11.20 8.79 -35.32
N ASP A 432 -11.03 8.88 -34.00
CA ASP A 432 -10.55 10.05 -33.29
C ASP A 432 -9.12 10.47 -33.73
N PRO A 433 -8.87 11.77 -34.02
CA PRO A 433 -7.53 12.37 -34.10
C PRO A 433 -6.59 11.94 -32.97
N PHE A 434 -7.13 11.54 -31.82
CA PHE A 434 -6.39 10.91 -30.72
C PHE A 434 -5.53 9.72 -31.14
N MET A 435 -6.04 8.80 -31.98
CA MET A 435 -5.29 7.59 -32.36
C MET A 435 -4.14 7.92 -33.32
N GLU A 436 -4.39 8.80 -34.29
CA GLU A 436 -3.37 9.30 -35.23
C GLU A 436 -2.24 10.00 -34.47
N LYS A 437 -2.60 10.92 -33.56
CA LYS A 437 -1.61 11.67 -32.79
C LYS A 437 -0.81 10.80 -31.82
N ASN A 438 -1.43 9.78 -31.21
CA ASN A 438 -0.71 8.79 -30.40
C ASN A 438 0.30 7.98 -31.23
N LEU A 439 -0.04 7.63 -32.47
CA LEU A 439 0.87 6.92 -33.36
C LEU A 439 2.04 7.83 -33.80
N GLU A 440 1.78 9.10 -34.09
CA GLU A 440 2.85 10.10 -34.35
C GLU A 440 3.79 10.21 -33.14
N ASN A 441 3.26 10.38 -31.93
CA ASN A 441 4.06 10.47 -30.71
C ASN A 441 4.88 9.18 -30.44
N LEU A 442 4.33 8.01 -30.79
CA LEU A 442 5.04 6.74 -30.70
C LEU A 442 6.20 6.66 -31.70
N LEU A 443 6.03 7.18 -32.92
CA LEU A 443 7.09 7.26 -33.92
C LEU A 443 8.22 8.19 -33.46
N ASP A 444 7.88 9.38 -32.97
CA ASP A 444 8.87 10.32 -32.44
C ASP A 444 9.66 9.71 -31.27
N CYS A 445 8.98 8.98 -30.38
CA CYS A 445 9.62 8.28 -29.26
C CYS A 445 10.52 7.12 -29.73
N ALA A 446 10.12 6.40 -30.78
CA ALA A 446 10.93 5.35 -31.39
C ALA A 446 12.20 5.91 -32.04
N ASP A 447 12.11 7.05 -32.72
CA ASP A 447 13.26 7.75 -33.32
C ASP A 447 14.23 8.25 -32.25
N ALA A 448 13.72 8.83 -31.16
CA ALA A 448 14.55 9.22 -30.00
C ALA A 448 15.26 7.99 -29.38
N GLN A 449 14.56 6.86 -29.24
CA GLN A 449 15.16 5.64 -28.71
C GLN A 449 16.20 5.04 -29.66
N GLN A 450 16.01 5.18 -30.97
CA GLN A 450 16.99 4.77 -31.96
C GLN A 450 18.25 5.63 -31.89
N GLN A 451 18.12 6.95 -31.66
CA GLN A 451 19.24 7.85 -31.42
C GLN A 451 20.04 7.44 -30.18
N GLU A 452 19.38 7.17 -29.06
CA GLU A 452 20.03 6.70 -27.83
C GLU A 452 20.71 5.34 -27.99
N THR A 453 20.07 4.44 -28.74
CA THR A 453 20.68 3.15 -29.09
C THR A 453 21.94 3.34 -29.93
N ASN A 454 21.93 4.26 -30.89
CA ASN A 454 23.10 4.58 -31.72
C ASN A 454 24.24 5.19 -30.89
N ASN A 455 23.93 6.07 -29.94
CA ASN A 455 24.88 6.65 -29.00
C ASN A 455 25.56 5.56 -28.16
N TYR A 456 24.77 4.63 -27.62
CA TYR A 456 25.28 3.50 -26.86
C TYR A 456 26.14 2.56 -27.72
N MET A 457 25.72 2.25 -28.95
CA MET A 457 26.52 1.44 -29.88
C MET A 457 27.85 2.11 -30.24
N TYR A 458 27.87 3.44 -30.38
CA TYR A 458 29.10 4.19 -30.60
C TYR A 458 30.06 4.07 -29.41
N TRP A 459 29.56 4.24 -28.19
CA TRP A 459 30.33 4.02 -26.96
C TRP A 459 30.88 2.59 -26.89
N GLN A 460 30.05 1.58 -27.16
CA GLN A 460 30.44 0.17 -27.14
C GLN A 460 31.58 -0.12 -28.13
N ARG A 461 31.51 0.44 -29.35
CA ARG A 461 32.59 0.33 -30.35
C ARG A 461 33.87 1.03 -29.87
N SER A 462 33.75 2.17 -29.18
CA SER A 462 34.90 2.89 -28.62
C SER A 462 35.60 2.07 -27.53
N VAL A 463 34.83 1.52 -26.59
CA VAL A 463 35.31 0.63 -25.52
C VAL A 463 35.99 -0.61 -26.10
N ALA A 464 35.37 -1.26 -27.09
CA ALA A 464 35.95 -2.45 -27.73
C ALA A 464 37.30 -2.15 -28.40
N ARG A 465 37.45 -0.98 -29.02
CA ARG A 465 38.73 -0.55 -29.61
C ARG A 465 39.81 -0.33 -28.56
N GLU A 466 39.49 0.33 -27.45
CA GLU A 466 40.46 0.56 -26.37
C GLU A 466 40.81 -0.74 -25.63
N GLN A 467 39.84 -1.64 -25.41
CA GLN A 467 40.09 -2.97 -24.86
C GLN A 467 40.99 -3.81 -25.78
N ALA A 468 40.79 -3.75 -27.11
CA ALA A 468 41.64 -4.45 -28.06
C ALA A 468 43.09 -3.89 -28.07
N LYS A 469 43.25 -2.56 -27.97
CA LYS A 469 44.57 -1.94 -27.81
C LYS A 469 45.25 -2.38 -26.51
N LEU A 470 44.51 -2.39 -25.40
CA LEU A 470 45.00 -2.84 -24.10
C LEU A 470 45.43 -4.32 -24.14
N GLN A 471 44.60 -5.21 -24.71
CA GLN A 471 44.94 -6.62 -24.86
C GLN A 471 46.18 -6.82 -25.74
N SER A 472 46.31 -6.08 -26.85
CA SER A 472 47.49 -6.13 -27.70
C SER A 472 48.74 -5.62 -26.97
N ALA A 473 48.63 -4.55 -26.19
CA ALA A 473 49.74 -4.01 -25.38
C ALA A 473 50.18 -5.01 -24.30
N LEU A 474 49.23 -5.63 -23.59
CA LEU A 474 49.51 -6.68 -22.60
C LEU A 474 50.16 -7.91 -23.22
N GLN A 475 49.69 -8.36 -24.39
CA GLN A 475 50.32 -9.48 -25.11
C GLN A 475 51.76 -9.16 -25.54
N LYS A 476 52.01 -7.95 -26.05
CA LYS A 476 53.37 -7.50 -26.39
C LYS A 476 54.28 -7.45 -25.16
N ARG A 477 53.78 -6.91 -24.03
CA ARG A 477 54.53 -6.86 -22.77
C ARG A 477 54.83 -8.26 -22.22
N ARG A 478 53.89 -9.20 -22.32
CA ARG A 478 54.13 -10.61 -21.92
C ARG A 478 55.19 -11.28 -22.78
N ALA A 479 55.17 -11.07 -24.10
CA ALA A 479 56.20 -11.57 -24.99
C ALA A 479 57.58 -10.95 -24.70
N GLU A 480 57.63 -9.64 -24.39
CA GLU A 480 58.87 -8.97 -23.97
C GLU A 480 59.40 -9.52 -22.64
N ASN A 481 58.51 -9.72 -21.65
CA ASN A 481 58.88 -10.28 -20.35
C ASN A 481 59.40 -11.71 -20.47
N GLN A 482 58.83 -12.54 -21.36
CA GLN A 482 59.37 -13.87 -21.67
C GLN A 482 60.76 -13.80 -22.31
N ALA A 483 61.00 -12.84 -23.21
CA ALA A 483 62.32 -12.64 -23.83
C ALA A 483 63.37 -12.07 -22.85
N ARG A 484 62.95 -11.29 -21.85
CA ARG A 484 63.84 -10.81 -20.77
C ARG A 484 64.23 -11.94 -19.81
N GLN A 485 63.28 -12.84 -19.50
CA GLN A 485 63.56 -14.01 -18.66
C GLN A 485 64.59 -14.96 -19.29
N THR A 486 64.54 -15.19 -20.60
CA THR A 486 65.56 -16.02 -21.29
C THR A 486 66.94 -15.37 -21.32
N LYS A 487 67.01 -14.04 -21.19
CA LYS A 487 68.25 -13.26 -21.09
C LYS A 487 68.74 -13.02 -19.65
N GLY A 488 67.99 -13.46 -18.64
CA GLY A 488 68.33 -13.30 -17.22
C GLY A 488 68.06 -11.91 -16.64
N GLU A 489 67.25 -11.08 -17.31
CA GLU A 489 66.84 -9.75 -16.82
C GLU A 489 65.50 -9.81 -16.06
N ALA A 490 65.29 -8.87 -15.14
CA ALA A 490 64.03 -8.77 -14.39
C ALA A 490 62.84 -8.35 -15.29
N PRO A 491 61.64 -8.92 -15.09
CA PRO A 491 60.46 -8.58 -15.88
C PRO A 491 59.95 -7.18 -15.56
N LEU A 492 59.40 -6.50 -16.58
CA LEU A 492 58.76 -5.20 -16.42
C LEU A 492 57.35 -5.36 -15.83
N PRO A 493 56.89 -4.44 -14.95
CA PRO A 493 55.53 -4.46 -14.41
C PRO A 493 54.45 -4.38 -15.49
N GLU A 494 53.36 -5.12 -15.32
CA GLU A 494 52.19 -5.07 -16.21
C GLU A 494 51.22 -3.91 -15.84
N ASP A 495 51.30 -3.39 -14.61
CA ASP A 495 50.39 -2.35 -14.07
C ASP A 495 50.53 -0.97 -14.74
N ASP A 496 51.72 -0.66 -15.28
CA ASP A 496 51.95 0.59 -16.02
C ASP A 496 51.05 0.72 -17.26
N ILE A 497 50.64 -0.41 -17.84
CA ILE A 497 49.80 -0.43 -19.05
C ILE A 497 48.33 -0.15 -18.67
N HIS A 498 47.87 -0.72 -17.56
CA HIS A 498 46.52 -0.48 -17.04
C HIS A 498 46.30 0.98 -16.62
N SER A 499 47.32 1.61 -16.01
CA SER A 499 47.25 3.02 -15.60
C SER A 499 47.23 4.01 -16.77
N GLN A 500 47.85 3.64 -17.90
CA GLN A 500 47.89 4.47 -19.12
C GLN A 500 46.60 4.35 -19.96
N SER A 501 45.87 3.24 -19.87
CA SER A 501 44.63 3.01 -20.61
C SER A 501 43.38 3.39 -19.80
N ARG A 502 42.84 4.60 -20.00
CA ARG A 502 41.54 4.99 -19.42
C ARG A 502 40.40 4.63 -20.38
N LEU A 503 39.49 3.76 -19.93
CA LEU A 503 38.28 3.43 -20.67
C LEU A 503 37.30 4.62 -20.66
N PRO A 504 36.60 4.89 -21.78
CA PRO A 504 35.55 5.91 -21.81
C PRO A 504 34.42 5.59 -20.80
N PRO A 505 33.93 6.59 -20.04
CA PRO A 505 32.83 6.38 -19.10
C PRO A 505 31.55 5.94 -19.84
N GLU A 506 30.77 5.06 -19.21
CA GLU A 506 29.49 4.60 -19.75
C GLU A 506 28.46 5.75 -19.77
N PRO A 507 27.72 5.95 -20.88
CA PRO A 507 26.62 6.91 -20.90
C PRO A 507 25.49 6.44 -19.98
N SER A 508 24.78 7.39 -19.38
CA SER A 508 23.63 7.09 -18.51
C SER A 508 22.57 6.33 -19.29
N ARG A 509 22.06 5.23 -18.70
CA ARG A 509 20.97 4.43 -19.29
C ARG A 509 19.57 4.93 -18.91
N LEU A 510 19.47 5.98 -18.08
CA LEU A 510 18.21 6.48 -17.55
C LEU A 510 17.26 6.95 -18.65
N GLU A 511 17.73 7.81 -19.56
CA GLU A 511 16.91 8.38 -20.63
C GLU A 511 16.35 7.29 -21.56
N SER A 512 17.18 6.34 -21.98
CA SER A 512 16.73 5.17 -22.75
C SER A 512 15.70 4.31 -22.01
N MET A 513 15.76 4.25 -20.67
CA MET A 513 14.77 3.54 -19.86
C MET A 513 13.43 4.29 -19.80
N LEU A 514 13.46 5.63 -19.74
CA LEU A 514 12.26 6.47 -19.77
C LEU A 514 11.57 6.44 -21.13
N LEU A 515 12.35 6.50 -22.22
CA LEU A 515 11.82 6.33 -23.57
C LEU A 515 11.12 4.97 -23.73
N ASN A 516 11.70 3.88 -23.21
CA ASN A 516 11.03 2.58 -23.21
C ASN A 516 9.72 2.59 -22.39
N ALA A 517 9.71 3.25 -21.24
CA ALA A 517 8.51 3.37 -20.41
C ALA A 517 7.41 4.16 -21.14
N GLN A 518 7.79 5.25 -21.83
CA GLN A 518 6.89 6.08 -22.63
C GLN A 518 6.34 5.33 -23.85
N MET A 519 7.18 4.58 -24.58
CA MET A 519 6.73 3.71 -25.69
C MET A 519 5.76 2.62 -25.20
N HIS A 520 6.05 2.00 -24.05
CA HIS A 520 5.13 1.06 -23.42
C HIS A 520 3.81 1.74 -23.04
N HIS A 521 3.85 2.99 -22.61
CA HIS A 521 2.65 3.76 -22.29
C HIS A 521 1.77 3.99 -23.52
N TYR A 522 2.32 4.50 -24.62
CA TYR A 522 1.58 4.72 -25.86
C TYR A 522 0.97 3.42 -26.40
N THR A 523 1.73 2.32 -26.40
CA THR A 523 1.21 1.02 -26.85
C THR A 523 0.09 0.49 -25.93
N LYS A 524 0.21 0.68 -24.60
CA LYS A 524 -0.88 0.36 -23.66
C LYS A 524 -2.11 1.23 -23.91
N GLN A 525 -1.96 2.53 -24.13
CA GLN A 525 -3.07 3.44 -24.42
C GLN A 525 -3.79 3.05 -25.72
N LEU A 526 -3.05 2.77 -26.80
CA LEU A 526 -3.62 2.33 -28.07
C LEU A 526 -4.42 1.02 -27.92
N ASN A 527 -3.88 0.05 -27.19
CA ASN A 527 -4.59 -1.20 -26.91
C ASN A 527 -5.86 -0.97 -26.07
N GLN A 528 -5.80 -0.09 -25.07
CA GLN A 528 -6.95 0.30 -24.24
C GLN A 528 -8.01 1.07 -25.03
N TYR A 529 -7.62 1.84 -26.04
CA TYR A 529 -8.54 2.55 -26.92
C TYR A 529 -9.20 1.63 -27.95
N ALA A 530 -8.44 0.68 -28.52
CA ALA A 530 -8.92 -0.23 -29.56
C ALA A 530 -10.04 -1.18 -29.07
N GLY A 531 -9.91 -1.73 -27.85
CA GLY A 531 -10.87 -2.70 -27.30
C GLY A 531 -12.32 -2.19 -27.22
N PRO A 532 -12.58 -1.09 -26.49
CA PRO A 532 -13.90 -0.46 -26.42
C PRO A 532 -14.39 0.01 -27.79
N SER A 533 -13.51 0.53 -28.65
CA SER A 533 -13.87 0.96 -30.00
C SER A 533 -14.40 -0.19 -30.86
N LEU A 534 -13.77 -1.37 -30.79
CA LEU A 534 -14.29 -2.58 -31.44
C LEU A 534 -15.65 -3.00 -30.87
N ALA A 535 -15.82 -2.95 -29.54
CA ALA A 535 -17.09 -3.28 -28.89
C ALA A 535 -18.22 -2.33 -29.33
N ARG A 536 -17.95 -1.02 -29.46
CA ARG A 536 -18.89 -0.02 -30.00
C ARG A 536 -19.29 -0.35 -31.43
N LEU A 537 -18.32 -0.75 -32.26
CA LEU A 537 -18.53 -1.11 -33.66
C LEU A 537 -19.45 -2.35 -33.79
N PHE A 538 -19.21 -3.38 -32.98
CA PHE A 538 -20.10 -4.55 -32.92
C PHE A 538 -21.50 -4.22 -32.38
N ALA A 539 -21.59 -3.36 -31.35
CA ALA A 539 -22.88 -2.93 -30.81
C ALA A 539 -23.72 -2.19 -31.86
N VAL A 540 -23.10 -1.30 -32.63
CA VAL A 540 -23.77 -0.59 -33.72
C VAL A 540 -24.13 -1.52 -34.88
N GLN A 541 -23.29 -2.52 -35.19
CA GLN A 541 -23.64 -3.53 -36.17
C GLN A 541 -24.93 -4.29 -35.79
N GLU A 542 -25.12 -4.65 -34.51
CA GLU A 542 -26.36 -5.30 -34.06
C GLU A 542 -27.56 -4.33 -34.02
N LEU A 543 -27.33 -3.04 -33.71
CA LEU A 543 -28.38 -2.00 -33.77
C LEU A 543 -28.85 -1.71 -35.21
N GLN A 544 -28.00 -1.96 -36.21
CA GLN A 544 -28.31 -1.75 -37.63
C GLN A 544 -28.99 -2.97 -38.29
N LYS A 545 -29.06 -4.12 -37.62
CA LYS A 545 -29.81 -5.31 -38.05
C LYS A 545 -31.27 -5.21 -37.64
#